data_AF-A0A6L8GJI8-F1
#
_entry.id   AF-A0A6L8GJI8-F1
#
_cell.length_a   1.000
_cell.length_b   1.000
_cell.length_c   1.000
_cell.angle_alpha   90.00
_cell.angle_beta   90.00
_cell.angle_gamma   90.00
#
_symmetry.space_group_name_H-M   'P 1'
#
loop_
_entity.id
_entity.type
_entity.pdbx_description
1 polymer ?
#
loop_
_entity_poly.entity_id
_entity_poly.type
_entity_poly.pdbx_seq_one_letter_code
_entity_poly.pdbx_strand_id
1 'polypeptide(L)'
;MRSEYELDDIAIMANFGGAGGTGFHPSVVGNVRPGLEVEGARRRTVSAGEPVTLRAVATDDGKPEPRPLVGQTRGIRVRGGGRVAPHSATGLRLSWIVYRGPGEVVFDPPQLKTWEDMRDGGGSPWSNGFETPPPPPGNRWVTRATFSEPGTYVLRCLAHDGGLQTYEDVTFVVSR
;
A
#
# COMPACT_ATOMS: atom_id res chain seq x y z
N MET A 1 -12.64 18.10 -24.01
CA MET A 1 -11.31 17.52 -24.30
C MET A 1 -10.44 17.84 -23.09
N ARG A 2 -9.93 16.83 -22.37
CA ARG A 2 -9.01 17.06 -21.23
C ARG A 2 -7.60 17.30 -21.76
N SER A 3 -6.82 18.12 -21.06
CA SER A 3 -5.46 18.50 -21.48
C SER A 3 -4.50 17.33 -21.29
N GLU A 4 -3.55 17.15 -22.21
CA GLU A 4 -2.54 16.07 -22.18
C GLU A 4 -1.56 16.16 -20.97
N TYR A 5 -1.64 17.24 -20.19
CA TYR A 5 -0.82 17.46 -18.99
C TYR A 5 -1.54 17.09 -17.68
N GLU A 6 -2.84 16.78 -17.72
CA GLU A 6 -3.53 16.28 -16.53
C GLU A 6 -3.21 14.80 -16.34
N LEU A 7 -2.64 14.46 -15.18
CA LEU A 7 -2.50 13.07 -14.75
C LEU A 7 -3.90 12.43 -14.70
N ASP A 8 -4.16 11.55 -15.65
CA ASP A 8 -5.38 10.74 -15.68
C ASP A 8 -5.26 9.62 -14.64
N ASP A 9 -6.29 9.44 -13.82
CA ASP A 9 -6.35 8.36 -12.85
C ASP A 9 -6.22 7.00 -13.56
N ILE A 10 -6.73 6.86 -14.80
CA ILE A 10 -6.50 5.64 -15.60
C ILE A 10 -5.01 5.40 -15.84
N ALA A 11 -4.26 6.43 -16.21
CA ALA A 11 -2.82 6.32 -16.41
C ALA A 11 -2.08 6.00 -15.11
N ILE A 12 -2.48 6.60 -13.98
CA ILE A 12 -1.95 6.27 -12.66
C ILE A 12 -2.18 4.79 -12.33
N MET A 13 -3.41 4.30 -12.49
CA MET A 13 -3.78 2.91 -12.19
C MET A 13 -3.08 1.91 -13.12
N ALA A 14 -2.85 2.28 -14.38
CA ALA A 14 -2.07 1.48 -15.32
C ALA A 14 -0.61 1.35 -14.87
N ASN A 15 -0.01 2.45 -14.42
CA ASN A 15 1.38 2.45 -13.93
C ASN A 15 1.55 1.61 -12.65
N PHE A 16 0.59 1.63 -11.72
CA PHE A 16 0.61 0.76 -10.54
C PHE A 16 0.25 -0.72 -10.85
N GLY A 17 -0.19 -1.02 -12.07
CA GLY A 17 -0.60 -2.35 -12.50
C GLY A 17 -2.01 -2.78 -12.08
N GLY A 18 -2.78 -1.87 -11.48
CA GLY A 18 -4.18 -2.10 -11.11
C GLY A 18 -5.09 -2.28 -12.32
N ALA A 19 -4.73 -1.65 -13.45
CA ALA A 19 -5.41 -1.82 -14.73
C ALA A 19 -5.01 -3.12 -15.48
N GLY A 20 -4.23 -4.01 -14.87
CA GLY A 20 -3.82 -5.29 -15.45
C GLY A 20 -2.67 -5.19 -16.45
N GLY A 21 -2.14 -6.35 -16.86
CA GLY A 21 -0.93 -6.47 -17.68
C GLY A 21 -1.01 -5.94 -19.11
N THR A 22 -2.15 -5.37 -19.52
CA THR A 22 -2.36 -4.68 -20.80
C THR A 22 -2.45 -3.17 -20.66
N GLY A 23 -2.36 -2.64 -19.43
CA GLY A 23 -2.46 -1.20 -19.15
C GLY A 23 -3.89 -0.65 -19.11
N PHE A 24 -4.91 -1.48 -19.32
CA PHE A 24 -6.31 -1.10 -19.18
C PHE A 24 -7.19 -2.30 -18.85
N HIS A 25 -8.10 -2.14 -17.89
CA HIS A 25 -9.14 -3.10 -17.55
C HIS A 25 -10.44 -2.35 -17.18
N PRO A 26 -11.62 -2.73 -17.68
CA PRO A 26 -12.86 -1.99 -17.43
C PRO A 26 -13.21 -1.75 -15.96
N SER A 27 -12.75 -2.61 -15.03
CA SER A 27 -12.98 -2.46 -13.59
C SER A 27 -12.37 -1.20 -12.98
N VAL A 28 -11.43 -0.55 -13.66
CA VAL A 28 -10.81 0.71 -13.19
C VAL A 28 -11.64 1.95 -13.55
N VAL A 29 -12.64 1.80 -14.42
CA VAL A 29 -13.45 2.94 -14.88
C VAL A 29 -14.31 3.48 -13.74
N GLY A 30 -14.10 4.76 -13.43
CA GLY A 30 -14.77 5.44 -12.32
C GLY A 30 -14.36 4.88 -10.96
N ASN A 31 -13.12 4.40 -10.83
CA ASN A 31 -12.49 4.17 -9.53
C ASN A 31 -12.25 5.50 -8.81
N VAL A 32 -12.39 5.51 -7.49
CA VAL A 32 -12.11 6.67 -6.62
C VAL A 32 -11.00 6.31 -5.64
N ARG A 33 -10.14 7.28 -5.32
CA ARG A 33 -9.08 7.08 -4.33
C ARG A 33 -9.65 6.57 -3.01
N PRO A 34 -8.95 5.66 -2.32
CA PRO A 34 -9.34 5.23 -0.99
C PRO A 34 -9.52 6.41 -0.04
N GLY A 35 -10.59 6.35 0.76
CA GLY A 35 -10.72 7.20 1.95
C GLY A 35 -9.73 6.75 3.01
N LEU A 36 -9.13 7.68 3.74
CA LEU A 36 -8.16 7.38 4.79
C LEU A 36 -8.29 8.40 5.94
N GLU A 37 -8.34 7.87 7.17
CA GLU A 37 -8.27 8.66 8.39
C GLU A 37 -7.39 7.93 9.41
N VAL A 38 -6.21 8.48 9.72
CA VAL A 38 -5.41 8.02 10.87
C VAL A 38 -5.93 8.66 12.15
N GLU A 39 -6.26 7.81 13.13
CA GLU A 39 -6.83 8.23 14.41
C GLU A 39 -5.79 8.89 15.33
N GLY A 40 -6.20 9.96 16.01
CA GLY A 40 -5.38 10.66 17.01
C GLY A 40 -4.54 11.80 16.43
N ALA A 41 -3.64 12.35 17.27
CA ALA A 41 -2.85 13.51 16.89
C ALA A 41 -1.87 13.22 15.73
N ARG A 42 -1.70 14.19 14.82
CA ARG A 42 -0.71 14.14 13.72
C ARG A 42 0.73 14.38 14.17
N ARG A 43 0.91 14.90 15.38
CA ARG A 43 2.19 15.04 16.06
C ARG A 43 2.12 14.33 17.40
N ARG A 44 3.05 13.41 17.66
CA ARG A 44 3.06 12.57 18.87
C ARG A 44 4.44 12.57 19.49
N THR A 45 4.49 12.42 20.81
CA THR A 45 5.73 12.23 21.56
C THR A 45 5.70 10.84 22.18
N VAL A 46 6.77 10.07 22.00
CA VAL A 46 6.89 8.68 22.47
C VAL A 46 8.33 8.40 22.90
N SER A 47 8.55 7.30 23.60
CA SER A 47 9.89 6.84 23.99
C SER A 47 10.42 5.78 23.03
N ALA A 48 11.73 5.79 22.77
CA ALA A 48 12.40 4.74 22.01
C ALA A 48 12.27 3.39 22.73
N GLY A 49 12.14 2.30 21.99
CA GLY A 49 11.98 0.95 22.52
C GLY A 49 10.56 0.61 23.02
N GLU A 50 9.70 1.61 23.28
CA GLU A 50 8.32 1.38 23.69
C GLU A 50 7.38 1.33 22.47
N PRO A 51 6.53 0.29 22.36
CA PRO A 51 5.59 0.18 21.25
C PRO A 51 4.44 1.21 21.38
N VAL A 52 4.26 2.05 20.36
CA VAL A 52 3.08 2.91 20.22
C VAL A 52 2.05 2.27 19.31
N THR A 53 0.77 2.37 19.68
CA THR A 53 -0.32 1.88 18.82
C THR A 53 -0.72 2.92 17.79
N LEU A 54 -0.68 2.52 16.52
CA LEU A 54 -1.18 3.23 15.36
C LEU A 54 -2.53 2.65 14.94
N ARG A 55 -3.47 3.53 14.60
CA ARG A 55 -4.83 3.18 14.20
C ARG A 55 -5.23 4.03 13.01
N ALA A 56 -5.86 3.41 12.03
CA ALA A 56 -6.35 4.09 10.85
C ALA A 56 -7.60 3.40 10.33
N VAL A 57 -8.52 4.19 9.78
CA VAL A 57 -9.67 3.70 9.03
C VAL A 57 -9.45 4.00 7.55
N ALA A 58 -9.67 3.01 6.69
CA ALA A 58 -9.61 3.20 5.25
C ALA A 58 -10.84 2.62 4.56
N THR A 59 -11.34 3.30 3.53
CA THR A 59 -12.53 2.88 2.77
C THR A 59 -12.24 2.86 1.29
N ASP A 60 -13.00 2.07 0.55
CA ASP A 60 -12.85 1.88 -0.88
C ASP A 60 -14.23 1.82 -1.53
N ASP A 61 -14.32 2.21 -2.81
CA ASP A 61 -15.56 2.13 -3.59
C ASP A 61 -15.80 0.73 -4.19
N GLY A 62 -14.90 -0.22 -3.92
CA GLY A 62 -14.92 -1.58 -4.44
C GLY A 62 -14.19 -1.70 -5.77
N LYS A 63 -13.49 -0.67 -6.23
CA LYS A 63 -12.78 -0.64 -7.51
C LYS A 63 -11.27 -0.41 -7.33
N PRO A 64 -10.46 -0.95 -8.26
CA PRO A 64 -10.79 -2.16 -9.01
C PRO A 64 -11.12 -3.31 -8.04
N GLU A 65 -12.06 -4.17 -8.43
CA GLU A 65 -12.46 -5.34 -7.63
C GLU A 65 -11.22 -6.14 -7.16
N PRO A 66 -11.23 -6.70 -5.94
CA PRO A 66 -10.11 -7.49 -5.43
C PRO A 66 -9.77 -8.64 -6.37
N ARG A 67 -8.52 -8.66 -6.84
CA ARG A 67 -8.01 -9.68 -7.76
C ARG A 67 -6.63 -10.11 -7.31
N PRO A 68 -6.38 -11.42 -7.08
CA PRO A 68 -5.06 -11.90 -6.74
C PRO A 68 -4.12 -11.76 -7.93
N LEU A 69 -2.83 -11.70 -7.64
CA LEU A 69 -1.80 -11.83 -8.65
C LEU A 69 -1.50 -13.32 -8.84
N VAL A 70 -2.20 -13.95 -9.77
CA VAL A 70 -2.00 -15.38 -10.07
C VAL A 70 -0.55 -15.59 -10.57
N GLY A 71 0.20 -16.46 -9.89
CA GLY A 71 1.52 -16.85 -10.37
C GLY A 71 1.41 -17.62 -11.69
N GLN A 72 2.39 -17.46 -12.58
CA GLN A 72 2.48 -18.31 -13.78
C GLN A 72 2.40 -19.78 -13.34
N THR A 73 1.36 -20.48 -13.78
CA THR A 73 1.04 -21.85 -13.41
C THR A 73 2.27 -22.75 -13.47
N ARG A 74 2.51 -23.51 -12.39
CA ARG A 74 3.46 -24.63 -12.36
C ARG A 74 3.18 -25.56 -13.56
N GLY A 75 3.98 -25.45 -14.62
CA GLY A 75 3.96 -26.41 -15.72
C GLY A 75 4.30 -25.83 -17.09
N ILE A 76 4.03 -24.55 -17.35
CA ILE A 76 4.43 -23.92 -18.62
C ILE A 76 5.54 -22.92 -18.33
N ARG A 77 6.79 -23.39 -18.46
CA ARG A 77 7.93 -22.48 -18.66
C ARG A 77 7.74 -21.81 -20.01
N VAL A 78 6.99 -20.73 -20.06
CA VAL A 78 7.10 -19.79 -21.18
C VAL A 78 8.48 -19.16 -21.05
N ARG A 79 9.48 -19.80 -21.67
CA ARG A 79 10.77 -19.19 -21.96
C ARG A 79 10.46 -17.92 -22.76
N GLY A 80 10.47 -16.77 -22.08
CA GLY A 80 10.29 -15.44 -22.71
C GLY A 80 9.02 -14.67 -22.36
N GLY A 81 8.19 -15.10 -21.41
CA GLY A 81 6.99 -14.35 -21.00
C GLY A 81 7.25 -13.35 -19.87
N GLY A 82 8.06 -12.32 -20.13
CA GLY A 82 8.20 -11.19 -19.19
C GLY A 82 6.87 -10.45 -19.03
N ARG A 83 6.61 -9.86 -17.86
CA ARG A 83 5.49 -8.90 -17.71
C ARG A 83 5.74 -7.76 -18.70
N VAL A 84 4.85 -7.60 -19.68
CA VAL A 84 4.97 -6.56 -20.71
C VAL A 84 4.56 -5.18 -20.14
N ALA A 85 3.72 -5.17 -19.11
CA ALA A 85 3.30 -3.99 -18.35
C ALA A 85 3.30 -4.27 -16.84
N PRO A 86 3.33 -3.22 -15.98
CA PRO A 86 3.11 -3.36 -14.54
C PRO A 86 1.80 -4.11 -14.27
N HIS A 87 1.83 -5.00 -13.29
CA HIS A 87 0.63 -5.74 -12.91
C HIS A 87 0.72 -6.10 -11.43
N SER A 88 -0.33 -5.75 -10.68
CA SER A 88 -0.42 -5.96 -9.24
C SER A 88 -1.75 -6.63 -8.89
N ALA A 89 -1.79 -7.17 -7.67
CA ALA A 89 -3.05 -7.51 -7.02
C ALA A 89 -3.83 -6.23 -6.67
N THR A 90 -5.15 -6.34 -6.75
CA THR A 90 -6.11 -5.27 -6.44
C THR A 90 -6.89 -5.59 -5.18
N GLY A 91 -7.65 -4.62 -4.67
CA GLY A 91 -8.30 -4.61 -3.38
C GLY A 91 -7.65 -3.62 -2.39
N LEU A 92 -8.50 -3.13 -1.49
CA LEU A 92 -8.11 -2.20 -0.42
C LEU A 92 -7.08 -2.83 0.53
N ARG A 93 -5.96 -2.14 0.69
CA ARG A 93 -4.89 -2.46 1.63
C ARG A 93 -4.35 -1.19 2.27
N LEU A 94 -3.75 -1.35 3.44
CA LEU A 94 -3.13 -0.28 4.19
C LEU A 94 -1.76 -0.72 4.71
N SER A 95 -0.77 0.16 4.58
CA SER A 95 0.57 -0.02 5.13
C SER A 95 1.08 1.25 5.79
N TRP A 96 1.81 1.05 6.88
CA TRP A 96 2.69 2.06 7.46
C TRP A 96 4.11 1.94 6.90
N ILE A 97 4.72 3.07 6.57
CA ILE A 97 6.14 3.14 6.19
C ILE A 97 6.86 4.23 6.99
N VAL A 98 8.16 4.04 7.19
CA VAL A 98 9.04 5.12 7.61
C VAL A 98 9.29 6.00 6.41
N TYR A 99 8.66 7.17 6.36
CA TYR A 99 8.87 8.15 5.29
C TYR A 99 10.15 8.95 5.53
N ARG A 100 10.41 9.31 6.79
CA ARG A 100 11.65 9.97 7.25
C ARG A 100 11.96 9.56 8.69
N GLY A 101 13.23 9.51 9.06
CA GLY A 101 13.66 9.24 10.43
C GLY A 101 15.14 8.82 10.50
N PRO A 102 15.78 8.95 11.67
CA PRO A 102 17.19 8.61 11.84
C PRO A 102 17.47 7.10 12.01
N GLY A 103 16.50 6.34 12.54
CA GLY A 103 16.69 4.93 12.89
C GLY A 103 15.60 4.01 12.34
N GLU A 104 15.66 2.75 12.75
CA GLU A 104 14.67 1.74 12.39
C GLU A 104 13.35 1.94 13.14
N VAL A 105 12.25 1.59 12.47
CA VAL A 105 10.94 1.43 13.12
C VAL A 105 10.40 0.05 12.76
N VAL A 106 10.17 -0.76 13.79
CA VAL A 106 9.61 -2.10 13.63
C VAL A 106 8.09 -2.00 13.76
N PHE A 107 7.37 -2.62 12.81
CA PHE A 107 5.92 -2.68 12.80
C PHE A 107 5.42 -4.09 13.13
N ASP A 108 4.38 -4.16 13.97
CA ASP A 108 3.67 -5.39 14.31
C ASP A 108 2.15 -5.21 14.12
N PRO A 109 1.50 -5.91 13.18
CA PRO A 109 2.09 -6.90 12.28
C PRO A 109 3.04 -6.27 11.24
N PRO A 110 3.88 -7.07 10.56
CA PRO A 110 4.67 -6.59 9.42
C PRO A 110 3.79 -5.97 8.33
N GLN A 111 4.26 -4.90 7.70
CA GLN A 111 3.49 -4.12 6.72
C GLN A 111 3.70 -4.66 5.31
N LEU A 112 2.67 -4.57 4.47
CA LEU A 112 2.76 -4.90 3.04
C LEU A 112 3.68 -3.90 2.34
N LYS A 113 4.39 -4.35 1.29
CA LYS A 113 5.25 -3.45 0.52
C LYS A 113 4.41 -2.43 -0.24
N THR A 114 4.87 -1.18 -0.23
CA THR A 114 4.23 -0.05 -0.92
C THR A 114 4.96 0.34 -2.20
N TRP A 115 5.91 -0.47 -2.66
CA TRP A 115 6.67 -0.28 -3.90
C TRP A 115 6.74 -1.59 -4.68
N GLU A 116 7.01 -1.48 -5.98
CA GLU A 116 6.92 -2.55 -6.98
C GLU A 116 8.01 -3.64 -6.82
N ASP A 117 7.91 -4.44 -5.77
CA ASP A 117 8.80 -5.58 -5.56
C ASP A 117 8.20 -6.85 -6.15
N MET A 118 8.76 -7.37 -7.23
CA MET A 118 8.26 -8.59 -7.87
C MET A 118 8.77 -9.89 -7.23
N ARG A 119 9.58 -9.80 -6.16
CA ARG A 119 10.12 -10.99 -5.49
C ARG A 119 9.04 -11.68 -4.65
N ASP A 120 8.88 -12.99 -4.89
CA ASP A 120 7.89 -13.83 -4.22
C ASP A 120 8.15 -13.98 -2.71
N GLY A 121 7.08 -14.13 -1.92
CA GLY A 121 7.12 -14.39 -0.48
C GLY A 121 7.37 -13.17 0.42
N GLY A 122 7.57 -11.98 -0.16
CA GLY A 122 7.91 -10.76 0.58
C GLY A 122 6.74 -9.85 0.97
N GLY A 123 5.48 -10.31 0.89
CA GLY A 123 4.30 -9.47 1.18
C GLY A 123 4.10 -8.32 0.19
N SER A 124 4.49 -8.53 -1.08
CA SER A 124 4.37 -7.52 -2.13
C SER A 124 3.13 -7.76 -3.01
N PRO A 125 2.28 -6.74 -3.21
CA PRO A 125 1.19 -6.79 -4.18
C PRO A 125 1.60 -7.06 -5.63
N TRP A 126 2.88 -6.90 -5.97
CA TRP A 126 3.45 -7.16 -7.30
C TRP A 126 4.10 -8.54 -7.43
N SER A 127 4.10 -9.34 -6.35
CA SER A 127 4.69 -10.68 -6.33
C SER A 127 3.70 -11.77 -6.72
N ASN A 128 4.19 -12.83 -7.38
CA ASN A 128 3.33 -13.91 -7.85
C ASN A 128 2.71 -14.67 -6.67
N GLY A 129 1.43 -15.01 -6.80
CA GLY A 129 0.65 -15.66 -5.75
C GLY A 129 0.18 -14.73 -4.65
N PHE A 130 0.47 -13.42 -4.71
CA PHE A 130 -0.05 -12.48 -3.73
C PHE A 130 -1.57 -12.31 -3.87
N GLU A 131 -2.25 -12.31 -2.73
CA GLU A 131 -3.66 -12.00 -2.61
C GLU A 131 -3.83 -10.90 -1.57
N THR A 132 -4.63 -9.88 -1.90
CA THR A 132 -4.94 -8.80 -0.96
C THR A 132 -5.76 -9.37 0.19
N PRO A 133 -5.30 -9.30 1.45
CA PRO A 133 -6.10 -9.75 2.58
C PRO A 133 -7.42 -8.98 2.68
N PRO A 134 -8.50 -9.61 3.17
CA PRO A 134 -9.73 -8.88 3.42
C PRO A 134 -9.49 -7.74 4.43
N PRO A 135 -10.18 -6.59 4.28
CA PRO A 135 -10.13 -5.53 5.27
C PRO A 135 -10.47 -6.05 6.69
N PRO A 136 -9.82 -5.51 7.74
CA PRO A 136 -10.15 -5.87 9.11
C PRO A 136 -11.57 -5.40 9.48
N PRO A 137 -12.19 -5.97 10.53
CA PRO A 137 -13.51 -5.56 10.99
C PRO A 137 -13.62 -4.05 11.20
N GLY A 138 -14.69 -3.45 10.65
CA GLY A 138 -14.92 -2.00 10.73
C GLY A 138 -13.92 -1.17 9.93
N ASN A 139 -13.23 -1.76 8.95
CA ASN A 139 -12.24 -1.08 8.11
C ASN A 139 -11.13 -0.39 8.92
N ARG A 140 -10.79 -0.97 10.08
CA ARG A 140 -9.90 -0.36 11.06
C ARG A 140 -8.62 -1.16 11.25
N TRP A 141 -7.53 -0.64 10.70
CA TRP A 141 -6.21 -1.21 10.83
C TRP A 141 -5.57 -0.79 12.16
N VAL A 142 -4.97 -1.76 12.84
CA VAL A 142 -4.24 -1.56 14.09
C VAL A 142 -2.84 -2.11 13.92
N THR A 143 -1.84 -1.31 14.24
CA THR A 143 -0.43 -1.68 14.12
C THR A 143 0.33 -1.09 15.30
N ARG A 144 1.30 -1.83 15.85
CA ARG A 144 2.26 -1.28 16.80
C ARG A 144 3.51 -0.84 16.05
N ALA A 145 4.06 0.30 16.41
CA ALA A 145 5.34 0.78 15.91
C ALA A 145 6.31 0.95 17.09
N THR A 146 7.52 0.43 16.95
CA THR A 146 8.58 0.58 17.95
C THR A 146 9.79 1.25 17.30
N PHE A 147 10.19 2.40 17.84
CA PHE A 147 11.32 3.19 17.32
C PHE A 147 12.61 2.76 18.00
N SER A 148 13.68 2.51 17.24
CA SER A 148 14.96 2.05 17.80
C SER A 148 15.78 3.17 18.45
N GLU A 149 15.61 4.42 17.99
CA GLU A 149 16.45 5.55 18.36
C GLU A 149 15.63 6.81 18.64
N PRO A 150 16.10 7.72 19.52
CA PRO A 150 15.53 9.05 19.67
C PRO A 150 15.69 9.89 18.40
N GLY A 151 14.73 10.77 18.13
CA GLY A 151 14.78 11.67 16.98
C GLY A 151 13.40 12.07 16.46
N THR A 152 13.37 12.78 15.33
CA THR A 152 12.11 13.11 14.66
C THR A 152 11.87 12.17 13.49
N TYR A 153 10.72 11.50 13.50
CA TYR A 153 10.29 10.57 12.47
C TYR A 153 9.03 11.10 11.79
N VAL A 154 8.85 10.74 10.53
CA VAL A 154 7.58 10.84 9.81
C VAL A 154 7.19 9.45 9.40
N LEU A 155 6.12 8.93 9.98
CA LEU A 155 5.49 7.70 9.53
C LEU A 155 4.36 8.07 8.57
N ARG A 156 4.33 7.42 7.41
CA ARG A 156 3.27 7.57 6.42
C ARG A 156 2.33 6.38 6.48
N CYS A 157 1.06 6.64 6.68
CA CYS A 157 -0.02 5.68 6.48
C CYS A 157 -0.49 5.78 5.04
N LEU A 158 -0.49 4.68 4.30
CA LEU A 158 -0.83 4.64 2.89
C LEU A 158 -1.95 3.63 2.68
N ALA A 159 -3.11 4.11 2.20
CA ALA A 159 -4.20 3.28 1.72
C ALA A 159 -4.13 3.17 0.19
N HIS A 160 -4.30 1.97 -0.33
CA HIS A 160 -4.16 1.66 -1.75
C HIS A 160 -5.19 0.60 -2.16
N ASP A 161 -5.87 0.77 -3.29
CA ASP A 161 -6.89 -0.18 -3.79
C ASP A 161 -6.39 -1.13 -4.89
N GLY A 162 -5.18 -0.87 -5.40
CA GLY A 162 -4.53 -1.62 -6.48
C GLY A 162 -4.26 -0.76 -7.70
N GLY A 163 -5.04 0.30 -7.87
CA GLY A 163 -4.83 1.34 -8.85
C GLY A 163 -4.52 2.72 -8.23
N LEU A 164 -5.31 3.20 -7.28
CA LEU A 164 -5.15 4.52 -6.67
C LEU A 164 -4.72 4.41 -5.21
N GLN A 165 -4.17 5.50 -4.70
CA GLN A 165 -3.71 5.60 -3.33
C GLN A 165 -3.98 6.98 -2.71
N THR A 166 -4.12 6.97 -1.39
CA THR A 166 -4.19 8.13 -0.50
C THR A 166 -3.21 7.90 0.66
N TYR A 167 -2.66 8.98 1.22
CA TYR A 167 -1.77 8.86 2.37
C TYR A 167 -1.96 9.98 3.38
N GLU A 168 -1.61 9.70 4.63
CA GLU A 168 -1.50 10.69 5.71
C GLU A 168 -0.17 10.50 6.44
N ASP A 169 0.46 11.62 6.81
CA ASP A 169 1.74 11.64 7.52
C ASP A 169 1.53 11.96 9.01
N VAL A 170 2.22 11.22 9.88
CA VAL A 170 2.27 11.46 11.32
C VAL A 170 3.70 11.72 11.73
N THR A 171 3.92 12.85 12.39
CA THR A 171 5.23 13.21 12.97
C THR A 171 5.35 12.63 14.38
N PHE A 172 6.44 11.92 14.63
CA PHE A 172 6.81 11.44 15.97
C PHE A 172 8.07 12.17 16.44
N VAL A 173 8.01 12.71 17.65
CA VAL A 173 9.17 13.16 18.41
C VAL A 173 9.49 12.04 19.40
N VAL A 174 10.56 11.31 19.14
CA VAL A 174 10.98 10.15 19.94
C VAL A 174 12.06 10.59 20.91
N SER A 175 11.83 10.42 22.21
CA SER A 175 12.83 10.63 23.25
C SER A 175 13.50 9.32 23.65
N ARG A 176 14.54 9.41 24.48
CA ARG A 176 15.02 8.26 25.24
C ARG A 176 13.97 7.80 26.24
#